data_AF-A0AAW0AUF9-F1
#
_entry.id   AF-A0AAW0AUF9-F1
#
_cell.length_a   1.000
_cell.length_b   1.000
_cell.length_c   1.000
_cell.angle_alpha   90.00
_cell.angle_beta   90.00
_cell.angle_gamma   90.00
#
_symmetry.space_group_name_H-M   'P 1'
#
loop_
_entity.id
_entity.type
_entity.pdbx_description
1 polymer ?
#
loop_
_entity_poly.entity_id
_entity_poly.type
_entity_poly.pdbx_seq_one_letter_code
_entity_poly.pdbx_strand_id
1 'polypeptide(L)' 'IAVVQNMKPNKWRPKTSWDGCVVFEEEVDLTFLLMDFVIRGALLAHAQGPSNSRRNFHYLVDVVGGDI' A
#
# COMPACT_ATOMS: atom_id res chain seq x y z
N ILE A 1 16.32 -14.08 -4.29
CA ILE A 1 14.97 -14.37 -3.77
C ILE A 1 14.76 -13.47 -2.56
N ALA A 2 13.59 -12.83 -2.44
CA ALA A 2 13.18 -12.05 -1.28
C ALA A 2 11.85 -12.56 -0.71
N VAL A 3 11.63 -12.36 0.59
CA VAL A 3 10.33 -12.55 1.23
C VAL A 3 9.61 -11.22 1.20
N VAL A 4 8.38 -11.23 0.69
CA VAL A 4 7.53 -10.04 0.58
C VAL A 4 6.18 -10.30 1.25
N GLN A 5 5.56 -9.23 1.72
CA GLN A 5 4.18 -9.24 2.17
C GLN A 5 3.34 -8.57 1.09
N ASN A 6 2.28 -9.26 0.65
CA ASN A 6 1.41 -8.71 -0.38
C ASN A 6 0.50 -7.64 0.21
N MET A 7 0.03 -6.76 -0.67
CA MET A 7 -0.93 -5.72 -0.32
C MET A 7 -2.08 -5.74 -1.31
N LYS A 8 -3.29 -5.50 -0.81
CA LYS A 8 -4.49 -5.43 -1.63
C LYS A 8 -5.19 -4.08 -1.49
N PRO A 9 -5.80 -3.54 -2.56
CA PRO A 9 -6.64 -2.36 -2.44
C PRO A 9 -7.78 -2.61 -1.45
N ASN A 10 -7.99 -1.68 -0.54
CA ASN A 10 -9.07 -1.72 0.43
C ASN A 10 -10.13 -0.65 0.08
N LYS A 11 -11.40 -0.96 0.35
CA LYS A 11 -12.53 -0.04 0.15
C LYS A 11 -12.71 0.92 1.33
N TRP A 12 -12.12 0.63 2.49
CA TRP A 12 -12.15 1.52 3.63
C TRP A 12 -11.41 2.83 3.31
N ARG A 13 -12.02 3.96 3.67
CA ARG A 13 -11.46 5.30 3.45
C ARG A 13 -11.23 6.02 4.77
N PRO A 14 -10.03 6.54 5.02
CA PRO A 14 -9.75 7.38 6.17
C PRO A 14 -10.39 8.76 6.01
N LYS A 15 -10.56 9.44 7.14
CA LYS A 15 -11.05 10.82 7.18
C LYS A 15 -10.12 11.80 6.46
N THR A 16 -8.83 11.49 6.38
CA THR A 16 -7.80 12.27 5.68
C THR A 16 -7.66 11.86 4.21
N SER A 17 -8.73 11.40 3.56
CA SER A 17 -8.68 11.02 2.13
C SER A 17 -8.69 12.25 1.22
N TRP A 18 -7.98 12.16 0.11
CA TRP A 18 -7.92 13.15 -0.97
C TRP A 18 -8.41 12.53 -2.29
N ASP A 19 -8.58 13.34 -3.33
CA ASP A 19 -8.97 12.82 -4.64
C ASP A 19 -7.89 11.88 -5.20
N GLY A 20 -8.31 10.75 -5.78
CA GLY A 20 -7.39 9.69 -6.18
C GLY A 20 -6.74 8.90 -5.03
N CYS A 21 -7.11 9.14 -3.77
CA CYS A 21 -6.57 8.39 -2.63
C CYS A 21 -6.93 6.90 -2.72
N VAL A 22 -5.91 6.06 -2.81
CA VAL A 22 -6.00 4.59 -2.75
C VAL A 22 -5.32 4.09 -1.49
N VAL A 23 -6.07 3.33 -0.70
CA VAL A 23 -5.58 2.69 0.52
C VAL A 23 -5.38 1.22 0.25
N PHE A 24 -4.21 0.73 0.62
CA PHE A 24 -3.84 -0.66 0.60
C PHE A 24 -3.86 -1.23 2.01
N GLU A 25 -4.19 -2.50 2.12
CA GLU A 25 -4.13 -3.27 3.35
C GLU A 25 -3.11 -4.40 3.17
N GLU A 26 -2.25 -4.59 4.16
CA GLU A 26 -1.33 -5.73 4.19
C GLU A 26 -2.09 -7.05 4.33
N GLU A 27 -1.71 -8.02 3.50
CA GLU A 27 -2.15 -9.40 3.66
C GLU A 27 -1.39 -10.09 4.79
N VAL A 28 -1.97 -11.13 5.37
CA VAL A 28 -1.33 -11.87 6.45
C VAL A 28 -0.23 -12.80 5.92
N ASP A 29 -0.40 -13.29 4.69
CA ASP A 29 0.48 -14.29 4.12
C ASP A 29 1.72 -13.67 3.49
N LEU A 30 2.86 -14.32 3.71
CA LEU A 30 4.15 -13.97 3.11
C LEU A 30 4.36 -14.78 1.83
N THR A 31 4.94 -14.16 0.82
CA THR A 31 5.25 -14.79 -0.47
C THR A 31 6.73 -14.62 -0.79
N PHE A 32 7.30 -15.57 -1.54
CA PHE A 32 8.66 -15.44 -2.07
C PHE A 32 8.62 -14.90 -3.50
N LEU A 33 9.48 -13.93 -3.79
CA LEU A 33 9.64 -13.34 -5.12
C LEU A 33 11.10 -13.41 -5.57
N LEU A 34 11.32 -13.72 -6.85
CA LEU A 34 12.61 -13.46 -7.49
C LEU A 34 12.75 -11.96 -7.76
N MET A 35 13.88 -11.38 -7.33
CA MET A 35 14.12 -9.94 -7.47
C MET A 35 14.15 -9.51 -8.94
N ASP A 36 14.50 -10.41 -9.85
CA ASP A 36 14.50 -10.19 -11.30
C ASP A 36 13.09 -9.87 -11.86
N PHE A 37 12.02 -10.19 -11.12
CA PHE A 37 10.65 -9.82 -11.48
C PHE A 37 10.20 -8.46 -10.92
N VAL A 38 11.04 -7.76 -10.16
CA VAL A 38 10.72 -6.42 -9.64
C VAL A 38 11.03 -5.37 -10.71
N ILE A 39 9.99 -4.76 -11.26
CA ILE A 39 10.12 -3.75 -12.31
C ILE A 39 10.36 -2.35 -11.73
N ARG A 40 9.61 -1.98 -10.68
CA ARG A 40 9.70 -0.66 -10.03
C ARG A 40 9.24 -0.73 -8.57
N GLY A 41 9.78 0.15 -7.74
CA GLY A 41 9.26 0.42 -6.40
C GLY A 41 8.12 1.44 -6.42
N ALA A 42 7.40 1.54 -5.30
CA ALA A 42 6.44 2.59 -5.02
C ALA A 42 6.60 3.06 -3.57
N LEU A 43 6.26 4.32 -3.29
CA LEU A 43 6.27 4.85 -1.94
C LEU A 43 4.89 4.63 -1.29
N LEU A 44 4.92 4.05 -0.10
CA LEU A 44 3.74 3.82 0.73
C LEU A 44 3.89 4.57 2.04
N ALA A 45 2.89 5.37 2.40
CA ALA A 45 2.83 6.06 3.68
C ALA A 45 1.86 5.34 4.60
N HIS A 46 2.21 5.18 5.88
CA HIS A 46 1.33 4.53 6.85
C HIS A 46 -0.02 5.27 6.97
N ALA A 47 -1.11 4.52 6.98
CA ALA A 47 -2.46 5.01 7.20
C ALA A 47 -3.00 4.48 8.54
N GLN A 48 -3.57 5.38 9.34
CA GLN A 48 -4.21 5.00 10.59
C GLN A 48 -5.52 4.26 10.28
N GLY A 49 -5.47 2.93 10.30
CA GLY A 49 -6.58 2.05 9.96
C GLY A 49 -7.82 2.22 10.86
N PRO A 50 -8.91 1.50 10.55
CA PRO A 50 -10.08 1.43 11.42
C PRO A 50 -9.66 0.93 12.80
N SER A 51 -10.24 1.49 13.87
CA SER A 51 -9.91 1.16 15.27
C SER A 51 -9.98 -0.32 15.61
N ASN A 52 -10.77 -1.09 14.86
CA ASN A 52 -11.03 -2.50 15.11
C ASN A 52 -10.22 -3.43 14.18
N SER A 53 -9.36 -2.89 13.33
CA SER A 53 -8.51 -3.69 12.44
C SER A 53 -7.16 -3.95 13.10
N ARG A 54 -6.70 -5.21 13.00
CA ARG A 54 -5.33 -5.60 13.38
C ARG A 54 -4.34 -5.52 12.21
N ARG A 55 -4.82 -5.12 11.03
CA ARG A 55 -4.01 -5.06 9.81
C ARG A 55 -3.43 -3.66 9.66
N ASN A 56 -2.26 -3.57 9.03
CA ASN A 56 -1.67 -2.30 8.65
C ASN A 56 -2.30 -1.80 7.35
N PHE A 57 -2.48 -0.49 7.28
CA PHE A 57 -3.00 0.19 6.10
C PHE A 57 -1.97 1.19 5.63
N HIS A 58 -1.93 1.40 4.31
CA HIS A 58 -0.99 2.30 3.69
C HIS A 58 -1.63 3.09 2.56
N TYR A 59 -1.28 4.35 2.43
CA TYR A 59 -1.58 5.16 1.27
C TYR A 59 -0.55 4.90 0.18
N LEU A 60 -1.00 4.70 -1.05
CA LEU A 60 -0.11 4.82 -2.21
C LEU A 60 0.19 6.29 -2.45
N VAL A 61 1.45 6.66 -2.24
CA VAL A 61 1.95 7.99 -2.58
C VAL A 61 2.34 7.95 -4.05
N ASP A 62 1.35 8.19 -4.91
CA ASP A 62 1.58 8.34 -6.34
C ASP A 62 2.21 9.72 -6.59
N VAL A 63 3.54 9.78 -6.49
CA VAL A 63 4.32 11.01 -6.73
C VAL A 63 4.42 11.34 -8.22
N VAL A 64 3.68 10.65 -9.09
CA VAL A 64 3.60 10.96 -10.53
C VAL A 64 2.67 12.17 -10.76
N GLY A 65 2.96 13.24 -10.03
CA GLY A 65 2.65 14.61 -10.39
C GLY A 65 3.98 15.36 -10.44
N GLY A 66 4.84 14.99 -11.40
CA GLY A 66 5.89 15.92 -11.82
C GLY A 66 5.18 17.12 -12.43
N ASP A 67 5.33 18.28 -11.79
CA ASP A 67 5.04 19.64 -12.26
C ASP A 67 4.14 19.74 -13.52
N ILE A 68 2.88 20.12 -13.32
CA ILE A 68 2.14 20.89 -14.33
C ILE A 68 2.42 22.38 -14.14
#